data_AF-F7RJG9-F1
#
_entry.id   AF-F7RJG9-F1
#
_cell.length_a   1.000
_cell.length_b   1.000
_cell.length_c   1.000
_cell.angle_alpha   90.00
_cell.angle_beta   90.00
_cell.angle_gamma   90.00
#
_symmetry.space_group_name_H-M   'P 1'
#
loop_
_entity.id
_entity.type
_entity.pdbx_description
1 polymer ?
#
loop_
_entity_poly.entity_id
_entity_poly.type
_entity_poly.pdbx_seq_one_letter_code
_entity_poly.pdbx_strand_id
1 'polypeptide(L)'
;MSFKRQIRLSGSAEETDLRVRLQLELKVENLLKAEKFIDSSVDKLVNISNELRNVKAKLAGLPERKSSIEDIKKYNKFQNHFRSYANIFGYKSAPTSDIEINRDTLFPYLAGLELREVNTDIKSDSSASDFVRLIWAYLLAVYTASEELGGNHPGLVLLDEPGQHSMGVTSVNALLTTISKQRNIQGIVAASFDESDEVFDESVLGVNHHLIECGYKLLKPVSQMP
;
A
#
# COMPACT_ATOMS: atom_id res chain seq x y z
N MET A 1 -48.21 -45.48 -72.12
CA MET A 1 -47.80 -44.99 -70.78
C MET A 1 -47.33 -43.56 -70.95
N SER A 2 -48.05 -42.61 -70.34
CA SER A 2 -48.01 -41.17 -70.65
C SER A 2 -46.68 -40.49 -70.32
N PHE A 3 -46.14 -39.72 -71.28
CA PHE A 3 -44.99 -38.82 -71.15
C PHE A 3 -45.05 -37.93 -69.88
N LYS A 4 -46.26 -37.60 -69.40
CA LYS A 4 -46.48 -36.85 -68.15
C LYS A 4 -45.97 -37.56 -66.90
N ARG A 5 -45.88 -38.90 -66.91
CA ARG A 5 -45.39 -39.69 -65.77
C ARG A 5 -43.86 -39.77 -65.75
N GLN A 6 -43.21 -39.81 -66.92
CA GLN A 6 -41.75 -39.73 -67.04
C GLN A 6 -41.20 -38.35 -66.67
N ILE A 7 -41.86 -37.26 -67.08
CA ILE A 7 -41.44 -35.89 -66.72
C ILE A 7 -41.55 -35.63 -65.21
N ARG A 8 -42.54 -36.22 -64.52
CA ARG A 8 -42.66 -36.10 -63.05
C ARG A 8 -41.64 -36.92 -62.28
N LEU A 9 -41.24 -38.08 -62.80
CA LEU A 9 -40.22 -38.94 -62.20
C LEU A 9 -38.79 -38.43 -62.47
N SER A 10 -38.54 -37.84 -63.65
CA SER A 10 -37.26 -37.18 -63.96
C SER A 10 -37.10 -35.89 -63.13
N GLY A 11 -38.15 -35.06 -63.04
CA GLY A 11 -38.11 -33.84 -62.23
C GLY A 11 -37.92 -34.09 -60.73
N SER A 12 -38.46 -35.17 -60.16
CA SER A 12 -38.25 -35.51 -58.74
C SER A 12 -36.86 -36.09 -58.46
N ALA A 13 -36.30 -36.85 -59.41
CA ALA A 13 -34.94 -37.37 -59.32
C ALA A 13 -33.92 -36.22 -59.45
N GLU A 14 -34.13 -35.32 -60.41
CA GLU A 14 -33.34 -34.10 -60.60
C GLU A 14 -33.41 -33.18 -59.37
N GLU A 15 -34.59 -32.98 -58.77
CA GLU A 15 -34.73 -32.16 -57.55
C GLU A 15 -33.99 -32.79 -56.35
N THR A 16 -33.99 -34.12 -56.26
CA THR A 16 -33.29 -34.84 -55.19
C THR A 16 -31.77 -34.74 -55.37
N ASP A 17 -31.28 -34.94 -56.59
CA ASP A 17 -29.85 -34.78 -56.92
C ASP A 17 -29.37 -33.34 -56.71
N LEU A 18 -30.20 -32.35 -57.05
CA LEU A 18 -29.93 -30.93 -56.78
C LEU A 18 -29.86 -30.64 -55.28
N ARG A 19 -30.75 -31.23 -54.45
CA ARG A 19 -30.67 -31.09 -52.99
C ARG A 19 -29.41 -31.72 -52.40
N VAL A 20 -29.04 -32.91 -52.86
CA VAL A 20 -27.82 -33.60 -52.39
C VAL A 20 -26.59 -32.77 -52.76
N ARG A 21 -26.53 -32.22 -53.98
CA ARG A 21 -25.47 -31.32 -54.40
C ARG A 21 -25.38 -30.07 -53.54
N LEU A 22 -26.51 -29.41 -53.27
CA LEU A 22 -26.57 -28.23 -52.40
C LEU A 22 -26.09 -28.55 -50.97
N GLN A 23 -26.49 -29.70 -50.42
CA GLN A 23 -26.04 -30.14 -49.10
C GLN A 23 -24.53 -30.42 -49.05
N LEU A 24 -23.98 -31.00 -50.11
CA LEU A 24 -22.53 -31.21 -50.25
C LEU A 24 -21.78 -29.89 -50.36
N GLU A 25 -22.28 -28.93 -51.14
CA GLU A 25 -21.69 -27.59 -51.26
C GLU A 25 -21.68 -26.85 -49.92
N LEU A 26 -22.79 -26.86 -49.17
CA LEU A 26 -22.86 -26.31 -47.81
C LEU A 26 -21.89 -27.00 -46.84
N LYS A 27 -21.74 -28.33 -46.96
CA LYS A 27 -20.82 -29.10 -46.14
C LYS A 27 -19.37 -28.73 -46.44
N VAL A 28 -19.02 -28.56 -47.72
CA VAL A 28 -17.69 -28.08 -48.15
C VAL A 28 -17.45 -26.66 -47.62
N GLU A 29 -18.42 -25.76 -47.73
CA GLU A 29 -18.31 -24.39 -47.22
C GLU A 29 -18.06 -24.37 -45.70
N ASN A 30 -18.79 -25.19 -44.94
CA ASN A 30 -18.63 -25.29 -43.49
C ASN A 30 -17.27 -25.89 -43.10
N LEU A 31 -16.77 -26.88 -43.86
CA LEU A 31 -15.44 -27.45 -43.63
C LEU A 31 -14.35 -26.41 -43.89
N LEU A 32 -14.46 -25.61 -44.95
CA LEU A 32 -13.52 -24.53 -45.25
C LEU A 32 -13.55 -23.42 -44.17
N LYS A 33 -14.73 -23.12 -43.60
CA LYS A 33 -14.84 -22.19 -42.46
C LYS A 33 -14.18 -22.76 -41.21
N ALA A 34 -14.37 -24.05 -40.93
CA ALA A 34 -13.75 -24.74 -39.81
C ALA A 34 -12.22 -24.78 -39.94
N GLU A 35 -11.69 -25.07 -41.14
CA GLU A 35 -10.27 -25.03 -41.45
C GLU A 35 -9.67 -23.65 -41.17
N LYS A 36 -10.26 -22.58 -41.72
CA LYS A 36 -9.83 -21.19 -41.44
C LYS A 36 -9.88 -20.84 -39.96
N PHE A 37 -10.88 -21.32 -39.24
CA PHE A 37 -10.99 -21.10 -37.80
C PHE A 37 -9.87 -21.82 -37.04
N ILE A 38 -9.57 -23.06 -37.42
CA ILE A 38 -8.47 -23.85 -36.85
C ILE A 38 -7.15 -23.13 -37.11
N ASP A 39 -6.87 -22.73 -38.34
CA ASP A 39 -5.63 -22.01 -38.70
C ASP A 39 -5.48 -20.73 -37.88
N SER A 40 -6.53 -19.91 -37.81
CA SER A 40 -6.51 -18.68 -37.00
C SER A 40 -6.31 -18.95 -35.50
N SER A 41 -6.77 -20.10 -35.01
CA SER A 41 -6.61 -20.50 -33.60
C SER A 41 -5.21 -21.02 -33.33
N VAL A 42 -4.61 -21.75 -34.29
CA VAL A 42 -3.20 -22.18 -34.24
C VAL A 42 -2.28 -20.96 -34.25
N ASP A 43 -2.53 -19.97 -35.12
CA ASP A 43 -1.75 -18.72 -35.15
C ASP A 43 -1.83 -17.96 -33.82
N LYS A 44 -3.01 -17.88 -33.22
CA LYS A 44 -3.19 -17.30 -31.88
C LYS A 44 -2.41 -18.07 -30.81
N LEU A 45 -2.44 -19.40 -30.84
CA LEU A 45 -1.68 -20.23 -29.90
C LEU A 45 -0.17 -20.03 -30.06
N VAL A 46 0.33 -19.91 -31.29
CA VAL A 46 1.74 -19.61 -31.57
C VAL A 46 2.12 -18.24 -31.00
N ASN A 47 1.27 -17.22 -31.18
CA ASN A 47 1.49 -15.89 -30.61
C ASN A 47 1.53 -15.91 -29.08
N ILE A 48 0.55 -16.55 -28.43
CA ILE A 48 0.50 -16.70 -26.97
C ILE A 48 1.73 -17.46 -26.46
N SER A 49 2.15 -18.52 -27.14
CA SER A 49 3.34 -19.29 -26.79
C SER A 49 4.61 -18.43 -26.87
N ASN A 50 4.73 -17.60 -27.90
CA ASN A 50 5.84 -16.66 -28.04
C ASN A 50 5.83 -15.58 -26.95
N GLU A 51 4.66 -15.01 -26.63
CA GLU A 51 4.51 -14.05 -25.54
C GLU A 51 4.89 -14.68 -24.19
N LEU A 52 4.40 -15.89 -23.91
CA LEU A 52 4.73 -16.62 -22.69
C LEU A 52 6.23 -16.87 -22.59
N ARG A 53 6.88 -17.27 -23.69
CA ARG A 53 8.33 -17.47 -23.74
C ARG A 53 9.08 -16.17 -23.45
N ASN A 54 8.64 -15.06 -24.04
CA ASN A 54 9.24 -13.74 -23.81
C ASN A 54 9.06 -13.28 -22.36
N VAL A 55 7.88 -13.49 -21.75
CA VAL A 55 7.63 -13.17 -20.35
C VAL A 55 8.47 -14.03 -19.42
N LYS A 56 8.60 -15.33 -19.68
CA LYS A 56 9.48 -16.22 -18.91
C LYS A 56 10.95 -15.82 -19.02
N ALA A 57 11.41 -15.43 -20.20
CA ALA A 57 12.77 -14.93 -20.39
C ALA A 57 13.01 -13.63 -19.61
N LYS A 58 12.05 -12.69 -19.64
CA LYS A 58 12.09 -11.47 -18.84
C LYS A 58 12.10 -11.77 -17.33
N LEU A 59 11.28 -12.71 -16.88
CA LEU A 59 11.21 -13.14 -15.48
C LEU A 59 12.54 -13.76 -15.02
N ALA A 60 13.15 -14.61 -15.85
CA ALA A 60 14.46 -15.21 -15.57
C ALA A 60 15.61 -14.19 -15.58
N GLY A 61 15.44 -13.07 -16.30
CA GLY A 61 16.36 -11.94 -16.28
C GLY A 61 16.22 -11.02 -15.06
N LEU A 62 15.19 -11.22 -14.23
CA LEU A 62 15.08 -10.48 -12.97
C LEU A 62 16.10 -11.03 -11.96
N PRO A 63 16.76 -10.16 -11.17
CA PRO A 63 17.71 -10.60 -10.17
C PRO A 63 17.03 -11.49 -9.12
N GLU A 64 17.67 -12.61 -8.75
CA GLU A 64 17.22 -13.48 -7.65
C GLU A 64 17.17 -12.75 -6.30
N ARG A 65 18.01 -11.71 -6.14
CA ARG A 65 17.98 -10.84 -4.96
C ARG A 65 16.85 -9.81 -5.11
N LYS A 66 15.82 -9.97 -4.28
CA LYS A 66 14.72 -8.99 -4.13
C LYS A 66 15.19 -7.58 -3.72
N SER A 67 16.40 -7.44 -3.19
CA SER A 67 16.91 -6.19 -2.63
C SER A 67 18.32 -5.89 -3.14
N SER A 68 18.53 -4.68 -3.62
CA SER A 68 19.85 -4.17 -3.98
C SER A 68 20.69 -3.87 -2.73
N ILE A 69 21.99 -3.61 -2.92
CA ILE A 69 22.89 -3.18 -1.83
C ILE A 69 22.40 -1.85 -1.22
N GLU A 70 21.87 -0.97 -2.05
CA GLU A 70 21.29 0.30 -1.62
C GLU A 70 20.03 0.09 -0.78
N ASP A 71 19.18 -0.87 -1.16
CA ASP A 71 17.96 -1.20 -0.39
C ASP A 71 18.32 -1.76 0.98
N ILE A 72 19.34 -2.61 1.07
CA ILE A 72 19.85 -3.12 2.35
C ILE A 72 20.35 -1.95 3.22
N LYS A 73 21.06 -0.99 2.62
CA LYS A 73 21.53 0.21 3.33
C LYS A 73 20.37 1.07 3.83
N LYS A 74 19.34 1.29 3.00
CA LYS A 74 18.11 2.02 3.37
C LYS A 74 17.41 1.34 4.54
N TYR A 75 17.21 0.04 4.43
CA TYR A 75 16.58 -0.76 5.47
C TYR A 75 17.34 -0.68 6.80
N ASN A 76 18.67 -0.87 6.79
CA ASN A 76 19.47 -0.82 8.02
C ASN A 76 19.41 0.56 8.69
N LYS A 77 19.42 1.64 7.90
CA LYS A 77 19.27 3.01 8.42
C LYS A 77 17.89 3.23 9.02
N PHE A 78 16.84 2.82 8.31
CA PHE A 78 15.47 2.90 8.78
C PHE A 78 15.28 2.13 10.10
N GLN A 79 15.77 0.90 10.18
CA GLN A 79 15.74 0.06 11.36
C GLN A 79 16.43 0.70 12.58
N ASN A 80 17.63 1.25 12.38
CA ASN A 80 18.39 1.89 13.46
C ASN A 80 17.69 3.14 13.99
N HIS A 81 17.16 3.99 13.10
CA HIS A 81 16.40 5.18 13.48
C HIS A 81 15.11 4.81 14.21
N PHE A 82 14.40 3.78 13.75
CA PHE A 82 13.20 3.28 14.40
C PHE A 82 13.46 2.85 15.84
N ARG A 83 14.50 2.03 16.09
CA ARG A 83 14.90 1.63 17.44
C ARG A 83 15.30 2.82 18.32
N SER A 84 16.05 3.77 17.75
CA SER A 84 16.47 4.98 18.45
C SER A 84 15.27 5.82 18.89
N TYR A 85 14.31 6.06 18.00
CA TYR A 85 13.11 6.84 18.33
C TYR A 85 12.18 6.12 19.30
N ALA A 86 12.00 4.81 19.17
CA ALA A 86 11.24 4.02 20.14
C ALA A 86 11.82 4.18 21.56
N ASN A 87 13.15 4.16 21.69
CA ASN A 87 13.83 4.42 22.96
C ASN A 87 13.61 5.85 23.46
N ILE A 88 13.76 6.86 22.59
CA ILE A 88 13.58 8.28 22.93
C ILE A 88 12.16 8.57 23.43
N PHE A 89 11.14 7.97 22.81
CA PHE A 89 9.74 8.18 23.21
C PHE A 89 9.32 7.38 24.46
N GLY A 90 10.23 6.54 24.98
CA GLY A 90 10.03 5.82 26.23
C GLY A 90 9.22 4.54 26.07
N TYR A 91 9.37 3.83 24.94
CA TYR A 91 8.83 2.48 24.77
C TYR A 91 9.41 1.53 25.83
N LYS A 92 8.55 0.78 26.52
CA LYS A 92 8.96 -0.09 27.64
C LYS A 92 8.49 -1.53 27.53
N SER A 93 7.56 -1.84 26.62
CA SER A 93 6.96 -3.17 26.48
C SER A 93 7.96 -4.28 26.13
N ALA A 94 9.06 -3.94 25.47
CA ALA A 94 10.14 -4.88 25.17
C ALA A 94 11.50 -4.15 25.02
N PRO A 95 12.62 -4.88 25.05
CA PRO A 95 13.91 -4.32 24.65
C PRO A 95 13.84 -3.76 23.22
N THR A 96 14.38 -2.56 23.01
CA THR A 96 14.39 -1.93 21.67
C THR A 96 15.23 -2.71 20.66
N SER A 97 16.14 -3.58 21.12
CA SER A 97 16.84 -4.57 20.30
C SER A 97 15.91 -5.57 19.64
N ASP A 98 14.79 -5.89 20.28
CA ASP A 98 13.91 -7.00 19.88
C ASP A 98 12.83 -6.55 18.90
N ILE A 99 12.72 -5.23 18.69
CA ILE A 99 11.83 -4.62 17.72
C ILE A 99 12.54 -4.52 16.37
N GLU A 100 11.90 -5.05 15.34
CA GLU A 100 12.43 -5.12 13.99
C GLU A 100 11.43 -4.67 12.95
N ILE A 101 11.88 -3.95 11.94
CA ILE A 101 11.10 -3.73 10.72
C ILE A 101 11.21 -5.00 9.88
N ASN A 102 10.10 -5.60 9.48
CA ASN A 102 10.13 -6.74 8.58
C ASN A 102 10.66 -6.34 7.19
N ARG A 103 11.53 -7.15 6.61
CA ARG A 103 12.19 -6.84 5.33
C ARG A 103 11.28 -6.93 4.11
N ASP A 104 10.24 -7.75 4.19
CA ASP A 104 9.26 -7.93 3.11
C ASP A 104 8.09 -6.94 3.23
N THR A 105 7.52 -6.77 4.44
CA THR A 105 6.33 -5.92 4.64
C THR A 105 6.67 -4.48 5.04
N LEU A 106 7.89 -4.22 5.51
CA LEU A 106 8.33 -2.94 6.08
C LEU A 106 7.54 -2.49 7.31
N PHE A 107 6.75 -3.37 7.92
CA PHE A 107 6.04 -3.08 9.16
C PHE A 107 6.88 -3.43 10.39
N PRO A 108 6.60 -2.82 11.56
CA PRO A 108 7.29 -3.13 12.80
C PRO A 108 6.78 -4.45 13.42
N TYR A 109 7.72 -5.28 13.88
CA TYR A 109 7.55 -6.61 14.45
C TYR A 109 8.29 -6.69 15.80
N LEU A 110 7.81 -7.56 16.68
CA LEU A 110 8.47 -7.91 17.93
C LEU A 110 8.68 -9.42 17.98
N ALA A 111 9.93 -9.86 18.03
CA ALA A 111 10.30 -11.27 18.19
C ALA A 111 9.54 -12.26 17.26
N GLY A 112 9.22 -11.85 16.03
CA GLY A 112 8.54 -12.68 15.02
C GLY A 112 7.01 -12.55 14.97
N LEU A 113 6.40 -11.75 15.84
CA LEU A 113 4.98 -11.38 15.76
C LEU A 113 4.83 -9.96 15.23
N GLU A 114 3.83 -9.74 14.37
CA GLU A 114 3.46 -8.39 13.98
C GLU A 114 3.01 -7.62 15.22
N LEU A 115 3.58 -6.43 15.46
CA LEU A 115 3.22 -5.62 16.63
C LEU A 115 1.72 -5.25 16.65
N ARG A 116 1.06 -5.29 15.48
CA ARG A 116 -0.39 -5.12 15.34
C ARG A 116 -1.18 -6.27 15.99
N GLU A 117 -0.66 -7.50 15.92
CA GLU A 117 -1.31 -8.71 16.43
C GLU A 117 -1.02 -8.91 17.92
N VAL A 118 0.17 -8.53 18.40
CA VAL A 118 0.54 -8.61 19.83
C VAL A 118 -0.37 -7.74 20.71
N ASN A 119 -1.00 -6.71 20.14
CA ASN A 119 -1.93 -5.83 20.85
C ASN A 119 -3.23 -6.52 21.31
N THR A 120 -3.56 -7.73 20.84
CA THR A 120 -4.80 -8.40 21.26
C THR A 120 -4.71 -9.07 22.64
N ASP A 121 -3.50 -9.40 23.11
CA ASP A 121 -3.32 -10.25 24.31
C ASP A 121 -2.62 -9.56 25.50
N ILE A 122 -2.10 -8.32 25.35
CA ILE A 122 -1.38 -7.61 26.43
C ILE A 122 -2.29 -6.60 27.13
N LYS A 123 -2.46 -6.77 28.44
CA LYS A 123 -3.30 -6.00 29.38
C LYS A 123 -3.30 -4.46 29.16
N SER A 124 -4.32 -4.06 28.40
CA SER A 124 -5.16 -2.84 28.28
C SER A 124 -4.62 -1.40 28.19
N ASP A 125 -3.59 -0.93 28.90
CA ASP A 125 -3.22 0.52 28.81
C ASP A 125 -1.74 0.79 28.50
N SER A 126 -0.82 0.03 29.09
CA SER A 126 0.62 0.17 28.80
C SER A 126 0.98 -0.28 27.39
N SER A 127 0.21 -1.20 26.81
CA SER A 127 0.41 -1.72 25.45
C SER A 127 -0.10 -0.75 24.39
N ALA A 128 -1.29 -0.17 24.59
CA ALA A 128 -1.88 0.80 23.68
C ALA A 128 -1.02 2.06 23.56
N SER A 129 -0.55 2.57 24.71
CA SER A 129 0.36 3.70 24.76
C SER A 129 1.69 3.42 24.04
N ASP A 130 2.31 2.27 24.31
CA ASP A 130 3.54 1.87 23.61
C ASP A 130 3.35 1.66 22.10
N PHE A 131 2.18 1.19 21.67
CA PHE A 131 1.87 1.09 20.24
C PHE A 131 1.86 2.45 19.55
N VAL A 132 1.25 3.47 20.17
CA VAL A 132 1.26 4.84 19.65
C VAL A 132 2.70 5.39 19.57
N ARG A 133 3.54 5.13 20.58
CA ARG A 133 4.98 5.50 20.54
C ARG A 133 5.71 4.86 19.37
N LEU A 134 5.37 3.61 19.03
CA LEU A 134 5.94 2.93 17.86
C LEU A 134 5.45 3.54 16.54
N ILE A 135 4.20 4.02 16.46
CA ILE A 135 3.73 4.77 15.28
C ILE A 135 4.57 6.04 15.09
N TRP A 136 4.81 6.80 16.16
CA TRP A 136 5.65 8.00 16.07
C TRP A 136 7.07 7.66 15.64
N ALA A 137 7.67 6.65 16.27
CA ALA A 137 9.02 6.19 15.94
C ALA A 137 9.12 5.76 14.49
N TYR A 138 8.11 5.06 13.98
CA TYR A 138 8.02 4.62 12.59
C TYR A 138 7.98 5.82 11.64
N LEU A 139 7.04 6.75 11.83
CA LEU A 139 6.86 7.90 10.94
C LEU A 139 8.13 8.76 10.87
N LEU A 140 8.74 9.05 12.02
CA LEU A 140 9.98 9.83 12.08
C LEU A 140 11.20 9.07 11.57
N ALA A 141 11.25 7.74 11.73
CA ALA A 141 12.32 6.93 11.15
C ALA A 141 12.23 6.88 9.62
N VAL A 142 11.02 6.79 9.05
CA VAL A 142 10.82 6.88 7.59
C VAL A 142 11.31 8.22 7.08
N TYR A 143 10.93 9.31 7.76
CA TYR A 143 11.40 10.65 7.42
C TYR A 143 12.93 10.74 7.44
N THR A 144 13.55 10.38 8.57
CA THR A 144 15.00 10.53 8.78
C THR A 144 15.79 9.67 7.78
N ALA A 145 15.35 8.43 7.53
CA ALA A 145 15.98 7.56 6.55
C ALA A 145 15.82 8.11 5.12
N SER A 146 14.67 8.69 4.79
CA SER A 146 14.46 9.36 3.51
C SER A 146 15.37 10.57 3.35
N GLU A 147 15.51 11.42 4.38
CA GLU A 147 16.34 12.62 4.32
C GLU A 147 17.84 12.29 4.15
N GLU A 148 18.35 11.31 4.89
CA GLU A 148 19.75 10.87 4.78
C GLU A 148 20.11 10.20 3.45
N LEU A 149 19.13 9.55 2.80
CA LEU A 149 19.37 8.65 1.65
C LEU A 149 18.74 9.15 0.35
N GLY A 150 18.20 10.37 0.34
CA GLY A 150 17.57 10.98 -0.85
C GLY A 150 16.28 10.26 -1.27
N GLY A 151 15.47 9.85 -0.31
CA GLY A 151 14.16 9.25 -0.55
C GLY A 151 13.08 10.27 -0.92
N ASN A 152 11.87 9.78 -1.13
CA ASN A 152 10.75 10.57 -1.67
C ASN A 152 9.81 11.13 -0.60
N HIS A 153 10.23 11.22 0.67
CA HIS A 153 9.36 11.74 1.72
C HIS A 153 8.99 13.21 1.45
N PRO A 154 7.71 13.61 1.59
CA PRO A 154 7.23 14.95 1.22
C PRO A 154 7.71 16.10 2.14
N GLY A 155 8.58 15.82 3.11
CA GLY A 155 9.00 16.82 4.10
C GLY A 155 7.89 17.35 5.02
N LEU A 156 6.77 16.64 5.16
CA LEU A 156 5.62 17.04 6.00
C LEU A 156 5.19 15.89 6.90
N VAL A 157 4.93 16.18 8.19
CA VAL A 157 4.33 15.26 9.15
C VAL A 157 3.17 15.99 9.85
N LEU A 158 1.99 15.37 9.81
CA LEU A 158 0.79 15.84 10.50
C LEU A 158 0.41 14.83 11.56
N LEU A 159 0.29 15.28 12.81
CA LEU A 159 -0.15 14.46 13.94
C LEU A 159 -1.39 15.11 14.54
N ASP A 160 -2.48 14.35 14.58
CA ASP A 160 -3.73 14.76 15.24
C ASP A 160 -3.82 14.02 16.57
N GLU A 161 -3.88 14.79 17.65
CA GLU A 161 -3.92 14.34 19.03
C GLU A 161 -2.93 13.21 19.35
N PRO A 162 -1.60 13.41 19.13
CA PRO A 162 -0.63 12.36 19.37
C PRO A 162 -0.71 11.84 20.82
N GLY A 163 -1.01 12.71 21.79
CA GLY A 163 -1.13 12.37 23.21
C GLY A 163 -2.28 11.43 23.61
N GLN A 164 -3.12 10.97 22.67
CA GLN A 164 -4.21 10.05 22.99
C GLN A 164 -3.70 8.73 23.61
N HIS A 165 -4.57 8.08 24.40
CA HIS A 165 -4.30 6.83 25.15
C HIS A 165 -3.32 6.98 26.32
N SER A 166 -3.54 7.99 27.17
CA SER A 166 -2.79 8.17 28.43
C SER A 166 -1.28 8.28 28.21
N MET A 167 -0.86 9.05 27.20
CA MET A 167 0.55 9.36 26.98
C MET A 167 1.11 10.14 28.16
N GLY A 168 2.31 9.77 28.60
CA GLY A 168 3.05 10.58 29.57
C GLY A 168 3.51 11.89 28.93
N VAL A 169 3.43 12.98 29.68
CA VAL A 169 3.90 14.32 29.27
C VAL A 169 5.35 14.28 28.77
N THR A 170 6.20 13.46 29.40
CA THR A 170 7.59 13.23 28.97
C THR A 170 7.71 12.63 27.56
N SER A 171 6.81 11.73 27.16
CA SER A 171 6.78 11.15 25.81
C SER A 171 6.36 12.19 24.77
N VAL A 172 5.36 13.02 25.09
CA VAL A 172 4.90 14.13 24.22
C VAL A 172 6.00 15.18 24.07
N ASN A 173 6.67 15.55 25.17
CA ASN A 173 7.82 16.46 25.12
C ASN A 173 8.96 15.90 24.25
N ALA A 174 9.28 14.61 24.39
CA ALA A 174 10.29 13.97 23.57
C ALA A 174 9.91 14.00 22.08
N LEU A 175 8.64 13.81 21.74
CA LEU A 175 8.12 13.90 20.38
C LEU A 175 8.28 15.33 19.82
N LEU A 176 7.77 16.35 20.52
CA LEU A 176 7.85 17.75 20.07
C LEU A 176 9.30 18.26 19.97
N THR A 177 10.14 17.88 20.94
CA THR A 177 11.59 18.15 20.92
C THR A 177 12.27 17.48 19.75
N THR A 178 11.88 16.25 19.41
CA THR A 178 12.46 15.54 18.27
C THR A 178 12.07 16.21 16.96
N ILE A 179 10.78 16.50 16.75
CA ILE A 179 10.27 17.17 15.55
C ILE A 179 10.93 18.54 15.35
N SER A 180 11.02 19.35 16.42
CA SER A 180 11.62 20.70 16.33
C SER A 180 13.11 20.71 16.03
N LYS A 181 13.84 19.63 16.35
CA LYS A 181 15.28 19.50 16.04
C LYS A 181 15.55 18.99 14.63
N GLN A 182 14.56 18.39 13.96
CA GLN A 182 14.71 17.94 12.59
C GLN A 182 14.82 19.13 11.65
N ARG A 183 15.70 19.02 10.66
CA ARG A 183 15.84 20.00 9.57
C ARG A 183 15.02 19.51 8.39
N ASN A 184 14.57 20.42 7.52
CA ASN A 184 13.89 20.08 6.25
C ASN A 184 12.55 19.34 6.39
N ILE A 185 11.91 19.42 7.55
CA ILE A 185 10.55 18.91 7.79
C ILE A 185 9.65 20.01 8.32
N GLN A 186 8.40 20.02 7.87
CA GLN A 186 7.32 20.74 8.50
C GLN A 186 6.52 19.76 9.37
N GLY A 187 6.52 19.98 10.68
CA GLY A 187 5.67 19.25 11.62
C GLY A 187 4.44 20.08 11.98
N ILE A 188 3.24 19.52 11.81
CA ILE A 188 2.00 20.10 12.29
C ILE A 188 1.44 19.15 13.34
N VAL A 189 1.23 19.65 14.55
CA VAL A 189 0.68 18.87 15.66
C VAL A 189 -0.56 19.59 16.17
N ALA A 190 -1.70 18.92 16.09
CA ALA A 190 -2.90 19.30 16.82
C ALA A 190 -2.92 18.47 18.11
N ALA A 191 -2.98 19.10 19.27
CA ALA A 191 -2.97 18.40 20.55
C ALA A 191 -3.77 19.17 21.60
N SER A 192 -4.39 18.41 22.48
CA SER A 192 -4.99 18.88 23.73
C SER A 192 -4.04 18.62 24.91
N PHE A 193 -4.08 19.50 25.92
CA PHE A 193 -3.20 19.46 27.10
C PHE A 193 -4.01 19.43 28.41
N ASP A 194 -5.09 18.63 28.44
CA ASP A 194 -5.93 18.39 29.63
C ASP A 194 -6.41 19.68 30.34
N GLU A 195 -6.61 20.77 29.59
CA GLU A 195 -6.99 22.08 30.12
C GLU A 195 -6.01 22.64 31.19
N SER A 196 -4.75 22.22 31.17
CA SER A 196 -3.73 22.62 32.14
C SER A 196 -2.54 23.32 31.48
N ASP A 197 -2.28 24.57 31.89
CA ASP A 197 -1.12 25.34 31.45
C ASP A 197 0.20 24.69 31.89
N GLU A 198 0.21 24.04 33.06
CA GLU A 198 1.39 23.31 33.56
C GLU A 198 1.76 22.14 32.65
N VAL A 199 0.76 21.39 32.17
CA VAL A 199 0.96 20.26 31.24
C VAL A 199 1.45 20.76 29.88
N PHE A 200 0.96 21.91 29.43
CA PHE A 200 1.45 22.56 28.22
C PHE A 200 2.93 22.93 28.36
N ASP A 201 3.29 23.65 29.43
CA ASP A 201 4.66 24.12 29.68
C ASP A 201 5.66 22.96 29.78
N GLU A 202 5.29 21.89 30.47
CA GLU A 202 6.10 20.66 30.52
C GLU A 202 6.22 19.98 29.16
N SER A 203 5.14 19.97 28.37
CA SER A 203 5.13 19.37 27.03
C SER A 203 6.04 20.11 26.05
N VAL A 204 6.10 21.45 26.13
CA VAL A 204 6.92 22.27 25.22
C VAL A 204 8.30 22.62 25.79
N LEU A 205 8.65 22.09 26.96
CA LEU A 205 9.93 22.37 27.61
C LEU A 205 11.13 22.07 26.69
N GLY A 206 11.97 23.08 26.45
CA GLY A 206 13.15 22.95 25.57
C GLY A 206 12.85 23.02 24.06
N VAL A 207 11.59 23.21 23.67
CA VAL A 207 11.18 23.48 22.29
C VAL A 207 11.13 24.99 22.07
N ASN A 208 11.89 25.48 21.08
CA ASN A 208 11.81 26.87 20.68
C ASN A 208 10.48 27.10 19.93
N HIS A 209 9.57 27.87 20.53
CA HIS A 209 8.24 28.11 19.98
C HIS A 209 7.80 29.56 20.18
N HIS A 210 6.83 29.98 19.38
CA HIS A 210 6.13 31.25 19.53
C HIS A 210 4.69 30.95 19.94
N LEU A 211 4.33 31.32 21.17
CA LEU A 211 2.98 31.11 21.70
C LEU A 211 2.04 32.21 21.19
N ILE A 212 0.92 31.81 20.58
CA ILE A 212 -0.16 32.69 20.15
C ILE A 212 -1.40 32.33 20.98
N GLU A 213 -1.72 33.19 21.94
CA GLU A 213 -2.92 33.02 22.74
C GLU A 213 -4.14 33.58 22.00
N CYS A 214 -5.10 32.71 21.73
CA CYS A 214 -6.42 33.16 21.34
C CYS A 214 -7.16 33.61 22.60
N GLY A 215 -7.55 34.87 22.69
CA GLY A 215 -8.34 35.37 23.82
C GLY A 215 -9.64 34.59 24.03
N TYR A 216 -10.45 35.00 25.00
CA TYR A 216 -11.59 34.22 25.54
C TYR A 216 -12.47 33.42 24.56
N LYS A 217 -12.67 33.88 23.31
CA LYS A 217 -13.33 33.10 22.26
C LYS A 217 -12.62 33.28 20.93
N LEU A 218 -12.28 32.17 20.28
CA LEU A 218 -11.80 32.10 18.90
C LEU A 218 -12.88 32.54 17.90
N LEU A 219 -14.14 32.19 18.17
CA LEU A 219 -15.29 32.54 17.34
C LEU A 219 -16.24 33.43 18.13
N LYS A 220 -16.59 34.59 17.56
CA LYS A 220 -17.57 35.52 18.11
C LYS A 220 -18.64 35.86 17.07
N PRO A 221 -19.90 36.12 17.48
CA PRO A 221 -20.91 36.62 16.57
C PRO A 221 -20.44 37.92 15.93
N VAL A 222 -20.66 38.07 14.62
CA VAL A 222 -20.28 39.28 13.86
C VAL A 222 -20.90 40.55 14.48
N SER A 223 -22.05 40.43 15.13
CA SER A 223 -22.74 41.53 15.83
C SER A 223 -22.03 42.04 17.09
N GLN A 224 -20.96 41.39 17.54
CA GLN A 224 -20.15 41.78 18.71
C GLN A 224 -18.73 42.19 18.33
N MET A 225 -18.47 42.49 17.04
CA MET A 225 -17.23 43.17 16.65
C MET A 225 -17.30 44.67 17.03
N PRO A 226 -16.22 45.25 17.58
CA PRO A 226 -16.14 46.68 17.89
C PRO A 226 -16.17 47.55 16.63
#